data_AF-A0A2M7BT75-F1
#
_entry.id   AF-A0A2M7BT75-F1
#
_cell.length_a   1.000
_cell.length_b   1.000
_cell.length_c   1.000
_cell.angle_alpha   90.00
_cell.angle_beta   90.00
_cell.angle_gamma   90.00
#
_symmetry.space_group_name_H-M   'P 1'
#
loop_
_entity.id
_entity.type
_entity.pdbx_description
1 polymer ?
#
loop_
_entity_poly.entity_id
_entity_poly.type
_entity_poly.pdbx_seq_one_letter_code
_entity_poly.pdbx_strand_id
1 'polypeptide(L)'
;MLIIYFVLSRVFLFLCSFIAQKTVPYLGFFPYKELLVEYNLPSWISALANFDGIHYLLIAKQGYSQWEQAFFPLYPLLIKIVSFIIPNYLVTALLISNICFAIGVFIFHTYLKMISVETSRRDVS
;
A
#
# COMPACT_ATOMS: atom_id res chain seq x y z
N MET A 1 -20.84 -1.54 8.12
CA MET A 1 -20.06 -0.42 8.69
C MET A 1 -18.56 -0.52 8.38
N LEU A 2 -17.88 -1.64 8.71
CA LEU A 2 -16.43 -1.78 8.46
C LEU A 2 -16.01 -1.53 7.00
N ILE A 3 -16.71 -2.16 6.04
CA ILE A 3 -16.45 -1.99 4.60
C ILE A 3 -16.62 -0.52 4.17
N ILE A 4 -17.61 0.17 4.73
CA ILE A 4 -17.85 1.59 4.43
C ILE A 4 -16.67 2.43 4.90
N TYR A 5 -16.19 2.22 6.14
CA TYR A 5 -15.01 2.93 6.64
C TYR A 5 -13.75 2.62 5.82
N PHE A 6 -13.56 1.36 5.41
CA PHE A 6 -12.47 0.99 4.52
C PHE A 6 -12.56 1.76 3.19
N VAL A 7 -13.71 1.71 2.51
CA VAL A 7 -13.92 2.39 1.22
C VAL A 7 -13.73 3.90 1.37
N LEU A 8 -14.33 4.53 2.39
CA LEU A 8 -14.16 5.95 2.68
C LEU A 8 -12.68 6.31 2.89
N SER A 9 -11.92 5.48 3.61
CA SER A 9 -10.47 5.73 3.79
C SER A 9 -9.70 5.68 2.46
N ARG A 10 -10.08 4.79 1.53
CA ARG A 10 -9.43 4.69 0.22
C ARG A 10 -9.78 5.89 -0.64
N VAL A 11 -11.07 6.22 -0.74
CA VAL A 11 -11.55 7.39 -1.47
C VAL A 11 -10.88 8.66 -0.95
N PHE A 12 -10.83 8.84 0.37
CA PHE A 12 -10.14 9.97 1.00
C PHE A 12 -8.65 10.02 0.61
N LEU A 13 -7.93 8.90 0.70
CA LEU A 13 -6.50 8.85 0.35
C LEU A 13 -6.26 9.18 -1.13
N PHE A 14 -7.06 8.62 -2.05
CA PHE A 14 -6.95 8.93 -3.48
C PHE A 14 -7.31 10.38 -3.78
N LEU A 15 -8.32 10.95 -3.12
CA LEU A 15 -8.66 12.37 -3.23
C LEU A 15 -7.53 13.26 -2.72
N CYS A 16 -6.93 12.93 -1.57
CA CYS A 16 -5.77 13.66 -1.05
C CYS A 16 -4.61 13.62 -2.04
N SER A 17 -4.28 12.46 -2.61
CA SER A 17 -3.22 12.35 -3.61
C SER A 17 -3.51 13.19 -4.86
N PHE A 18 -4.76 13.16 -5.34
CA PHE A 18 -5.20 13.92 -6.51
C PHE A 18 -5.16 15.44 -6.28
N ILE A 19 -5.63 15.91 -5.12
CA ILE A 19 -5.62 17.33 -4.75
C ILE A 19 -4.18 17.80 -4.53
N ALA A 20 -3.37 17.03 -3.80
CA ALA A 20 -1.98 17.37 -3.50
C ALA A 20 -1.17 17.60 -4.77
N GLN A 21 -1.39 16.81 -5.83
CA GLN A 21 -0.73 17.02 -7.12
C GLN A 21 -0.99 18.42 -7.70
N LYS A 22 -2.17 19.01 -7.44
CA LYS A 22 -2.57 20.31 -7.99
C LYS A 22 -2.18 21.48 -7.10
N THR A 23 -2.15 21.29 -5.78
CA THR A 23 -1.96 22.36 -4.81
C THR A 23 -0.54 22.46 -4.29
N VAL A 24 0.18 21.34 -4.19
CA VAL A 24 1.53 21.29 -3.61
C VAL A 24 2.56 21.39 -4.74
N PRO A 25 3.40 22.44 -4.77
CA PRO A 25 4.44 22.57 -5.79
C PRO A 25 5.47 21.45 -5.61
N TYR A 26 5.76 20.74 -6.70
CA TYR A 26 6.80 19.71 -6.70
C TYR A 26 8.19 20.35 -6.76
N LEU A 27 8.97 20.18 -5.69
CA LEU A 27 10.28 20.82 -5.53
C LEU A 27 11.44 20.07 -6.23
N GLY A 28 11.19 18.94 -6.88
CA GLY A 28 12.25 18.22 -7.62
C GLY A 28 13.13 17.29 -6.77
N PHE A 29 12.94 17.21 -5.46
CA PHE A 29 13.81 16.43 -4.56
C PHE A 29 13.57 14.92 -4.57
N PHE A 30 12.63 14.40 -5.39
CA PHE A 30 12.38 12.96 -5.44
C PHE A 30 13.26 12.30 -6.52
N PRO A 31 14.27 11.49 -6.15
CA PRO A 31 15.31 11.02 -7.06
C PRO A 31 14.80 9.97 -8.06
N TYR A 32 13.68 9.31 -7.78
CA TYR A 32 13.17 8.20 -8.60
C TYR A 32 11.97 8.57 -9.48
N LYS A 33 11.80 9.86 -9.78
CA LYS A 33 10.67 10.34 -10.59
C LYS A 33 10.62 9.66 -11.95
N GLU A 34 11.76 9.49 -12.61
CA GLU A 34 11.85 8.91 -13.95
C GLU A 34 11.38 7.45 -13.97
N LEU A 35 11.77 6.66 -12.97
CA LEU A 35 11.31 5.27 -12.81
C LEU A 35 9.79 5.17 -12.65
N LEU A 36 9.17 6.14 -11.98
CA LEU A 36 7.72 6.18 -11.81
C LEU A 36 6.97 6.53 -13.10
N VAL A 37 7.61 7.23 -14.03
CA VAL A 37 7.03 7.56 -15.34
C VAL A 37 6.96 6.32 -16.23
N GLU A 38 7.90 5.37 -16.09
CA GLU A 38 7.90 4.11 -16.86
C GLU A 38 6.62 3.29 -16.71
N TYR A 39 5.91 3.44 -15.59
CA TYR A 39 4.66 2.71 -15.33
C TYR A 39 3.46 3.23 -16.14
N ASN A 40 3.60 4.34 -16.88
CA ASN A 40 2.53 4.95 -17.70
C ASN A 40 1.22 5.21 -16.92
N LEU A 41 1.34 5.59 -15.65
CA LEU A 41 0.22 5.90 -14.77
C LEU A 41 0.12 7.41 -14.51
N PRO A 42 -1.10 7.93 -14.25
CA PRO A 42 -1.27 9.29 -13.77
C PRO A 42 -0.41 9.57 -12.54
N SER A 43 0.18 10.77 -12.44
CA SER A 43 1.13 11.07 -11.35
C SER A 43 0.52 10.96 -9.95
N TRP A 44 -0.78 11.20 -9.77
CA TRP A 44 -1.47 10.99 -8.50
C TRP A 44 -1.58 9.51 -8.08
N ILE A 45 -1.46 8.57 -9.03
CA ILE A 45 -1.35 7.13 -8.75
C ILE A 45 0.12 6.79 -8.50
N SER A 46 1.03 7.23 -9.39
CA SER A 46 2.46 6.93 -9.24
C SER A 46 3.06 7.50 -7.96
N ALA A 47 2.57 8.64 -7.46
CA ALA A 47 3.00 9.23 -6.20
C ALA A 47 2.75 8.32 -4.99
N LEU A 48 1.83 7.35 -5.08
CA LEU A 48 1.58 6.37 -4.02
C LEU A 48 2.73 5.36 -3.85
N ALA A 49 3.68 5.31 -4.79
CA ALA A 49 4.90 4.50 -4.71
C ALA A 49 6.14 5.31 -4.33
N ASN A 50 5.98 6.57 -3.91
CA ASN A 50 7.11 7.36 -3.40
C ASN A 50 7.73 6.73 -2.14
N PHE A 51 8.91 7.23 -1.76
CA PHE A 51 9.70 6.74 -0.63
C PHE A 51 10.04 5.25 -0.78
N ASP A 52 9.75 4.43 0.24
CA ASP A 52 10.06 3.01 0.27
C ASP A 52 9.31 2.18 -0.78
N GLY A 53 8.21 2.71 -1.33
CA GLY A 53 7.43 2.04 -2.37
C GLY A 53 8.28 1.68 -3.59
N ILE A 54 9.13 2.61 -4.04
CA ILE A 54 9.97 2.40 -5.22
C ILE A 54 11.00 1.30 -4.99
N HIS A 55 11.54 1.16 -3.78
CA HIS A 55 12.48 0.10 -3.44
C HIS A 55 11.80 -1.27 -3.52
N TYR A 56 10.58 -1.42 -3.01
CA TYR A 56 9.83 -2.66 -3.19
C TYR A 56 9.56 -3.00 -4.66
N LEU A 57 9.26 -1.99 -5.49
CA LEU A 57 9.05 -2.18 -6.93
C LEU A 57 10.35 -2.57 -7.65
N LEU A 58 11.46 -1.93 -7.30
CA LEU A 58 12.79 -2.24 -7.81
C LEU A 58 13.17 -3.67 -7.45
N ILE A 59 13.09 -4.05 -6.17
CA ILE A 59 13.39 -5.42 -5.73
C ILE A 59 12.52 -6.45 -6.46
N ALA A 60 11.23 -6.14 -6.67
CA ALA A 60 10.34 -7.03 -7.41
C ALA A 60 10.73 -7.17 -8.89
N LYS A 61 11.18 -6.08 -9.53
CA LYS A 61 11.57 -6.03 -10.96
C LYS A 61 12.96 -6.62 -11.20
N GLN A 62 13.96 -6.24 -10.40
CA GLN A 62 15.38 -6.51 -10.65
C GLN A 62 16.05 -7.41 -9.60
N GLY A 63 15.37 -7.72 -8.49
CA GLY A 63 15.97 -8.40 -7.34
C GLY A 63 16.67 -7.42 -6.38
N TYR A 64 17.25 -7.96 -5.32
CA TYR A 64 17.93 -7.16 -4.30
C TYR A 64 19.23 -6.54 -4.84
N SER A 65 19.40 -5.25 -4.58
CA SER A 65 20.63 -4.50 -4.82
C SER A 65 21.33 -4.12 -3.51
N GLN A 66 22.45 -3.41 -3.63
CA GLN A 66 23.20 -2.88 -2.50
C GLN A 66 22.31 -1.91 -1.69
N TRP A 67 22.33 -2.03 -0.36
CA TRP A 67 21.57 -1.21 0.60
C TRP A 67 20.06 -1.51 0.69
N GLU A 68 19.57 -2.56 0.04
CA GLU A 68 18.15 -2.96 0.10
C GLU A 68 17.87 -4.08 1.11
N GLN A 69 18.85 -4.48 1.93
CA GLN A 69 18.70 -5.59 2.88
C GLN A 69 17.66 -5.34 3.98
N ALA A 70 17.28 -4.08 4.21
CA ALA A 70 16.24 -3.71 5.18
C ALA A 70 14.82 -4.09 4.73
N PHE A 71 14.61 -4.34 3.43
CA PHE A 71 13.29 -4.66 2.88
C PHE A 71 13.02 -6.16 2.97
N PHE A 72 11.93 -6.55 3.63
CA PHE A 72 11.55 -7.95 3.79
C PHE A 72 11.07 -8.57 2.45
N PRO A 73 11.50 -9.80 2.09
CA PRO A 73 11.35 -10.34 0.72
C PRO A 73 9.94 -10.75 0.34
N LEU A 74 9.07 -11.02 1.31
CA LEU A 74 7.73 -11.54 1.02
C LEU A 74 6.92 -10.59 0.14
N TYR A 75 6.96 -9.29 0.41
CA TYR A 75 6.17 -8.32 -0.33
C TYR A 75 6.66 -8.13 -1.79
N PRO A 76 7.96 -7.88 -2.07
CA PRO A 76 8.49 -7.91 -3.44
C PRO A 76 8.24 -9.21 -4.19
N LEU A 77 8.37 -10.35 -3.51
CA LEU A 77 8.12 -11.66 -4.12
C LEU A 77 6.67 -11.81 -4.54
N LEU A 78 5.71 -11.40 -3.69
CA LEU A 78 4.29 -11.39 -4.02
C LEU A 78 4.02 -10.47 -5.23
N ILE A 79 4.61 -9.28 -5.27
CA ILE A 79 4.47 -8.38 -6.42
C ILE A 79 4.97 -9.07 -7.69
N LYS A 80 6.16 -9.69 -7.65
CA LYS A 80 6.77 -10.38 -8.80
C LYS A 80 5.93 -11.57 -9.29
N ILE A 81 5.33 -12.33 -8.38
CA ILE A 81 4.50 -13.49 -8.75
C ILE A 81 3.17 -13.02 -9.34
N VAL A 82 2.51 -12.04 -8.72
CA VAL A 82 1.21 -11.56 -9.21
C VAL A 82 1.36 -10.73 -10.48
N SER A 83 2.53 -10.13 -10.73
CA SER A 83 2.77 -9.36 -11.95
C SER A 83 2.80 -10.22 -13.22
N PHE A 84 2.91 -11.55 -13.12
CA PHE A 84 2.68 -12.46 -14.24
C PHE A 84 1.23 -12.42 -14.76
N ILE A 85 0.28 -12.03 -13.90
CA ILE A 85 -1.15 -11.91 -14.22
C ILE A 85 -1.49 -10.45 -14.54
N ILE A 86 -0.96 -9.51 -13.76
CA ILE A 86 -1.16 -8.07 -13.92
C ILE A 86 0.18 -7.44 -14.31
N PRO A 87 0.46 -7.18 -15.60
CA PRO A 87 1.79 -6.79 -16.09
C PRO A 87 2.17 -5.32 -15.79
N ASN A 88 1.92 -4.88 -14.56
CA ASN A 88 2.33 -3.59 -14.02
C ASN A 88 2.64 -3.76 -12.53
N TYR A 89 3.92 -3.66 -12.16
CA TYR A 89 4.38 -3.88 -10.78
C TYR A 89 3.76 -2.88 -9.80
N LEU A 90 3.55 -1.63 -10.21
CA LEU A 90 2.94 -0.60 -9.36
C LEU A 90 1.45 -0.90 -9.10
N VAL A 91 0.67 -1.20 -10.13
CA VAL A 91 -0.73 -1.59 -9.94
C VAL A 91 -0.84 -2.85 -9.08
N THR A 92 0.03 -3.82 -9.33
CA THR A 92 0.11 -5.06 -8.55
C THR A 92 0.41 -4.79 -7.08
N ALA A 93 1.42 -3.95 -6.80
CA ALA A 93 1.80 -3.56 -5.45
C ALA A 93 0.64 -2.85 -4.71
N LEU A 94 -0.03 -1.90 -5.36
CA LEU A 94 -1.19 -1.21 -4.80
C LEU A 94 -2.35 -2.18 -4.52
N LEU A 95 -2.63 -3.12 -5.42
CA LEU A 95 -3.67 -4.12 -5.23
C LEU A 95 -3.37 -5.00 -4.02
N ILE A 96 -2.16 -5.57 -3.95
CA ILE A 96 -1.71 -6.42 -2.83
C ILE A 96 -1.81 -5.64 -1.52
N SER A 97 -1.29 -4.41 -1.46
CA SER A 97 -1.34 -3.59 -0.25
C SER A 97 -2.76 -3.30 0.23
N ASN A 98 -3.70 -3.03 -0.69
CA ASN A 98 -5.09 -2.79 -0.32
C ASN A 98 -5.79 -4.08 0.16
N ILE A 99 -5.50 -5.22 -0.45
CA ILE A 99 -6.01 -6.53 0.01
C ILE A 99 -5.46 -6.85 1.40
N CYS A 100 -4.15 -6.75 1.61
CA CYS A 100 -3.53 -6.99 2.91
C CYS A 100 -4.07 -6.04 3.98
N PHE A 101 -4.27 -4.76 3.65
CA PHE A 101 -4.88 -3.80 4.57
C PHE A 101 -6.33 -4.16 4.91
N ALA A 102 -7.14 -4.56 3.93
CA ALA A 102 -8.52 -5.01 4.16
C ALA A 102 -8.59 -6.24 5.08
N ILE A 103 -7.73 -7.23 4.83
CA ILE A 103 -7.59 -8.43 5.67
C ILE A 103 -7.16 -8.04 7.08
N GLY A 104 -6.15 -7.17 7.22
CA GLY A 104 -5.66 -6.70 8.52
C GLY A 104 -6.75 -6.01 9.34
N VAL A 105 -7.51 -5.11 8.71
CA VAL A 105 -8.65 -4.43 9.34
C VAL A 105 -9.74 -5.42 9.76
N PHE A 106 -10.03 -6.43 8.95
CA PHE A 106 -11.00 -7.47 9.28
C PHE A 106 -10.55 -8.33 10.47
N ILE A 107 -9.28 -8.77 10.49
CA ILE A 107 -8.70 -9.53 11.60
C ILE A 107 -8.72 -8.70 12.88
N PHE A 108 -8.28 -7.45 12.81
CA PHE A 108 -8.25 -6.53 13.95
C PHE A 108 -9.65 -6.31 14.54
N HIS A 109 -10.65 -6.07 13.68
CA HIS A 109 -12.05 -5.94 14.10
C HIS A 109 -12.57 -7.20 14.81
N THR A 110 -12.23 -8.37 14.27
CA THR A 110 -12.61 -9.66 14.87
C THR A 110 -11.95 -9.84 16.23
N TYR A 111 -10.68 -9.49 16.34
CA TYR A 111 -9.93 -9.55 17.59
C TYR A 111 -10.50 -8.63 18.67
N LEU A 112 -10.82 -7.37 18.34
CA LEU A 112 -11.45 -6.43 19.27
C LEU A 112 -12.80 -6.92 19.77
N LYS A 113 -13.61 -7.52 18.89
CA LYS A 113 -14.88 -8.14 19.29
C LYS A 113 -14.67 -9.25 20.31
N MET A 114 -13.71 -10.14 20.07
CA MET A 114 -13.41 -11.23 21.01
C MET A 114 -13.00 -10.70 22.38
N ILE A 115 -12.14 -9.67 22.44
CA ILE A 115 -11.75 -9.04 23.70
C ILE A 115 -12.96 -8.43 24.41
N SER A 116 -13.81 -7.69 23.70
CA SER A 116 -14.97 -7.02 24.32
C SER A 116 -15.97 -8.01 24.96
N VAL A 117 -16.18 -9.17 24.32
CA VAL A 117 -17.04 -10.23 24.86
C VAL A 117 -16.42 -10.84 26.11
N GLU A 118 -15.11 -11.08 26.09
CA GLU A 118 -14.37 -11.63 27.22
C GLU A 118 -14.39 -10.68 28.44
N THR A 119 -14.17 -9.38 28.23
CA THR A 119 -14.28 -8.37 29.29
C THR A 119 -15.68 -8.36 29.90
N SER A 120 -16.72 -8.35 29.07
CA SER A 120 -18.12 -8.34 29.53
C SER A 120 -18.49 -9.57 30.37
N ARG A 121 -17.82 -10.72 30.16
CA ARG A 121 -18.04 -11.93 30.96
C ARG A 121 -17.39 -11.85 32.34
N ARG A 122 -16.25 -11.18 32.45
CA ARG A 122 -15.53 -11.00 33.73
C ARG A 122 -16.22 -9.99 34.65
N ASP A 123 -16.85 -8.97 34.09
CA ASP A 123 -17.56 -7.95 34.88
C ASP A 123 -18.86 -8.48 35.51
N VAL A 124 -19.32 -9.66 35.10
CA VAL A 124 -20.57 -10.30 35.56
C VAL A 124 -20.31 -11.47 36.54
N SER A 125 -19.06 -11.90 36.70
CA SER A 125 -18.61 -12.96 37.63
C SER A 125 -18.02 -12.39 38.91
#